data_AF-A0AA88YCF4-F1
#
_entry.id   AF-A0AA88YCF4-F1
#
_cell.length_a   1.000
_cell.length_b   1.000
_cell.length_c   1.000
_cell.angle_alpha   90.00
_cell.angle_beta   90.00
_cell.angle_gamma   90.00
#
_symmetry.space_group_name_H-M   'P 1'
#
loop_
_entity.id
_entity.type
_entity.pdbx_description
1 polymer ?
#
loop_
_entity_poly.entity_id
_entity_poly.type
_entity_poly.pdbx_seq_one_letter_code
_entity_poly.pdbx_strand_id
1 'polypeptide(L)'
;MRGDSECHQYPLQIADCFKPKDCLEIKQKYPDSKSGVYQIYPGNTWIGVQVSCDMDRSCGGWTVIQRREDGSIDFQRNWKDYKYGFGKPDKEHWLGNDIINQLTGNGNHELLIVMEDFDDTVRYAHYGTFFIGNESVKYKLTVKKYSGNAGDSLSYHNGFPFSTKDKDNDGKSSENCSTRYKGAWWYKSCHRSNLNGAYLKGTTKTFADGVAWYDWRGYYYSLKSTVMMVR
;
A
#
# COMPACT_ATOMS: atom_id res chain seq x y z
N MET A 1 63.01 38.35 -3.58
CA MET A 1 62.53 36.96 -3.44
C MET A 1 61.03 37.09 -3.19
N ARG A 2 60.17 37.16 -4.20
CA ARG A 2 59.51 36.07 -4.97
C ARG A 2 58.92 34.96 -4.09
N GLY A 3 57.61 34.70 -4.28
CA GLY A 3 56.84 33.54 -3.79
C GLY A 3 55.70 33.92 -2.85
N ASP A 4 54.51 34.35 -3.32
CA ASP A 4 53.35 33.53 -3.77
C ASP A 4 52.54 33.00 -2.57
N SER A 5 51.36 33.52 -2.21
CA SER A 5 50.01 33.41 -2.82
C SER A 5 49.29 32.07 -2.62
N GLU A 6 48.12 32.18 -1.96
CA GLU A 6 46.89 31.37 -2.08
C GLU A 6 46.61 30.08 -1.27
N CYS A 7 45.48 30.17 -0.55
CA CYS A 7 44.34 29.23 -0.44
C CYS A 7 44.63 27.78 0.02
N HIS A 8 43.84 27.16 0.89
CA HIS A 8 42.51 26.66 0.54
C HIS A 8 41.52 26.74 1.71
N GLN A 9 40.44 27.44 1.41
CA GLN A 9 39.14 27.39 2.07
C GLN A 9 38.65 25.94 2.03
N TYR A 10 38.47 25.30 3.18
CA TYR A 10 37.70 24.06 3.24
C TYR A 10 36.25 24.42 2.91
N PRO A 11 35.66 23.93 1.80
CA PRO A 11 34.23 24.08 1.62
C PRO A 11 33.56 23.26 2.73
N LEU A 12 32.72 23.89 3.53
CA LEU A 12 31.61 23.21 4.19
C LEU A 12 30.88 22.44 3.08
N GLN A 13 31.16 21.14 2.95
CA GLN A 13 30.29 20.25 2.20
C GLN A 13 28.93 20.38 2.86
N ILE A 14 28.03 21.11 2.21
CA ILE A 14 26.60 21.04 2.47
C ILE A 14 26.30 19.55 2.37
N ALA A 15 26.07 18.90 3.51
CA ALA A 15 25.59 17.53 3.53
C ALA A 15 24.31 17.55 2.72
N ASP A 16 24.37 16.99 1.52
CA ASP A 16 23.26 16.96 0.61
C ASP A 16 22.11 16.27 1.36
N CYS A 17 21.04 17.03 1.64
CA CYS A 17 19.93 16.56 2.46
C CYS A 17 19.18 15.52 1.62
N PHE A 18 19.63 14.27 1.69
CA PHE A 18 19.04 13.17 0.94
C PHE A 18 17.59 12.99 1.35
N LYS A 19 16.69 13.24 0.40
CA LYS A 19 15.24 13.13 0.56
C LYS A 19 14.72 12.04 -0.37
N PRO A 20 14.80 10.77 0.06
CA PRO A 20 14.36 9.66 -0.77
C PRO A 20 12.86 9.78 -1.02
N LYS A 21 12.41 9.61 -2.26
CA LYS A 21 10.97 9.65 -2.60
C LYS A 21 10.21 8.41 -2.14
N ASP A 22 10.90 7.29 -2.06
CA ASP A 22 10.38 5.98 -1.72
C ASP A 22 11.49 5.11 -1.09
N CYS A 23 11.13 3.88 -0.71
CA CYS A 23 12.07 2.92 -0.16
C CYS A 23 13.12 2.43 -1.18
N LEU A 24 12.85 2.54 -2.48
CA LEU A 24 13.77 2.08 -3.52
C LEU A 24 14.98 3.03 -3.62
N GLU A 25 14.77 4.34 -3.58
CA GLU A 25 15.87 5.32 -3.54
C GLU A 25 16.77 5.12 -2.30
N ILE A 26 16.17 4.75 -1.15
CA ILE A 26 16.94 4.38 0.07
C ILE A 26 17.79 3.14 -0.19
N LYS A 27 17.20 2.08 -0.76
CA LYS A 27 17.89 0.82 -1.03
C LYS A 27 19.03 0.99 -2.04
N GLN A 28 18.83 1.83 -3.06
CA GLN A 28 19.84 2.14 -4.07
C GLN A 28 21.03 2.91 -3.47
N LYS A 29 20.76 3.90 -2.61
CA LYS A 29 21.81 4.68 -1.95
C LYS A 29 22.54 3.89 -0.86
N TYR A 30 21.81 3.07 -0.11
CA TYR A 30 22.33 2.26 0.98
C TYR A 30 21.95 0.78 0.79
N PRO A 31 22.71 0.02 -0.04
CA PRO A 31 22.39 -1.37 -0.36
C PRO A 31 22.24 -2.31 0.85
N ASP A 32 22.93 -2.01 1.95
CA ASP A 32 22.91 -2.81 3.19
C ASP A 32 21.78 -2.44 4.16
N SER A 33 20.91 -1.49 3.78
CA SER A 33 19.72 -1.12 4.56
C SER A 33 18.85 -2.34 4.88
N LYS A 34 18.32 -2.37 6.10
CA LYS A 34 17.48 -3.44 6.64
C LYS A 34 16.01 -3.04 6.59
N SER A 35 15.10 -4.01 6.61
CA SER A 35 13.68 -3.69 6.71
C SER A 35 13.40 -2.93 8.01
N GLY A 36 12.53 -1.93 7.94
CA GLY A 36 12.26 -1.05 9.08
C GLY A 36 11.46 0.19 8.69
N VAL A 37 11.27 1.09 9.67
CA VAL A 37 10.61 2.37 9.43
C VAL A 37 11.62 3.40 8.96
N TYR A 38 11.32 4.05 7.84
CA TYR A 38 12.12 5.10 7.23
C TYR A 38 11.28 6.34 6.98
N GLN A 39 11.94 7.48 6.82
CA GLN A 39 11.31 8.71 6.38
C GLN A 39 11.56 8.92 4.88
N ILE A 40 10.48 9.12 4.12
CA ILE A 40 10.50 9.41 2.68
C ILE A 40 9.81 10.75 2.39
N TYR A 41 10.02 11.27 1.19
CA TYR A 41 9.49 12.55 0.71
C TYR A 41 8.78 12.33 -0.65
N PRO A 42 7.61 11.68 -0.66
CA PRO A 42 6.88 11.39 -1.88
C PRO A 42 6.43 12.69 -2.56
N GLY A 43 6.44 12.68 -3.90
CA GLY A 43 6.12 13.87 -4.71
C GLY A 43 7.14 15.02 -4.56
N ASN A 44 6.69 16.25 -4.84
CA ASN A 44 7.50 17.46 -4.65
C ASN A 44 7.21 18.12 -3.29
N THR A 45 7.13 17.31 -2.23
CA THR A 45 6.78 17.80 -0.90
C THR A 45 8.03 17.98 -0.04
N TRP A 46 8.03 19.01 0.81
CA TRP A 46 9.06 19.19 1.85
C TRP A 46 8.70 18.45 3.15
N ILE A 47 7.53 17.84 3.20
CA ILE A 47 6.97 17.15 4.37
C ILE A 47 7.30 15.68 4.24
N GLY A 48 8.14 15.17 5.15
CA GLY A 48 8.47 13.76 5.15
C GLY A 48 7.38 12.91 5.80
N VAL A 49 7.24 11.68 5.32
CA VAL A 49 6.28 10.68 5.79
C VAL A 49 7.05 9.46 6.27
N GLN A 50 6.67 8.91 7.42
CA GLN A 50 7.22 7.64 7.90
C GLN A 50 6.52 6.47 7.22
N VAL A 51 7.30 5.54 6.67
CA VAL A 51 6.84 4.34 5.97
C VAL A 51 7.61 3.11 6.43
N SER A 52 6.98 1.95 6.34
CA SER A 52 7.70 0.68 6.47
C SER A 52 8.33 0.33 5.13
N CYS A 53 9.65 0.18 5.11
CA CYS A 53 10.38 -0.34 3.97
C CYS A 53 10.70 -1.82 4.18
N ASP A 54 10.41 -2.62 3.16
CA ASP A 54 10.93 -3.98 3.06
C ASP A 54 12.16 -3.97 2.15
N MET A 55 13.31 -4.19 2.77
CA MET A 55 14.63 -4.13 2.13
C MET A 55 15.20 -5.52 1.82
N ASP A 56 14.46 -6.58 2.14
CA ASP A 56 14.94 -7.95 2.12
C ASP A 56 14.25 -8.77 1.00
N ARG A 57 12.94 -8.61 0.80
CA ARG A 57 12.18 -9.40 -0.17
C ARG A 57 12.45 -8.97 -1.61
N SER A 58 12.71 -9.93 -2.49
CA SER A 58 12.80 -9.71 -3.95
C SER A 58 13.70 -8.52 -4.35
N CYS A 59 14.92 -8.45 -3.80
CA CYS A 59 15.89 -7.34 -3.94
C CYS A 59 15.58 -6.06 -3.12
N GLY A 60 14.50 -6.04 -2.34
CA GLY A 60 14.15 -4.95 -1.43
C GLY A 60 13.66 -3.69 -2.14
N GLY A 61 13.64 -2.58 -1.39
CA GLY A 61 13.21 -1.28 -1.88
C GLY A 61 11.69 -1.12 -1.93
N TRP A 62 10.93 -1.98 -1.26
CA TRP A 62 9.47 -1.95 -1.29
C TRP A 62 8.93 -1.02 -0.22
N THR A 63 7.99 -0.15 -0.61
CA THR A 63 7.25 0.72 0.31
C THR A 63 5.93 0.06 0.68
N VAL A 64 5.75 -0.28 1.95
CA VAL A 64 4.50 -0.90 2.45
C VAL A 64 3.40 0.15 2.50
N ILE A 65 2.28 -0.12 1.83
CA ILE A 65 1.11 0.77 1.76
C ILE A 65 -0.07 0.29 2.61
N GLN A 66 -0.10 -1.01 2.93
CA GLN A 66 -1.10 -1.63 3.79
C GLN A 66 -0.49 -2.82 4.54
N ARG A 67 -0.87 -2.97 5.81
CA ARG A 67 -0.56 -4.16 6.61
C ARG A 67 -1.75 -4.58 7.47
N ARG A 68 -2.06 -5.88 7.47
CA ARG A 68 -2.94 -6.59 8.42
C ARG A 68 -2.16 -7.74 9.04
N GLU A 69 -2.28 -7.94 10.34
CA GLU A 69 -1.54 -8.99 11.06
C GLU A 69 -2.25 -9.53 12.31
N ASP A 70 -3.04 -8.72 13.02
CA ASP A 70 -3.58 -9.10 14.33
C ASP A 70 -5.01 -8.58 14.62
N GLY A 71 -5.53 -7.68 13.79
CA GLY A 71 -6.83 -7.05 13.99
C GLY A 71 -6.84 -5.99 15.10
N SER A 72 -5.67 -5.46 15.49
CA SER A 72 -5.54 -4.39 16.48
C SER A 72 -6.15 -3.05 16.02
N ILE A 73 -6.33 -2.87 14.71
CA ILE A 73 -6.92 -1.66 14.14
C ILE A 73 -8.21 -1.97 13.39
N ASP A 74 -9.26 -1.19 13.68
CA ASP A 74 -10.47 -1.18 12.86
C ASP A 74 -10.19 -0.52 11.50
N PHE A 75 -10.45 -1.25 10.42
CA PHE A 75 -10.33 -0.77 9.03
C PHE A 75 -11.66 -0.27 8.47
N GLN A 76 -12.79 -0.37 9.19
CA GLN A 76 -14.07 0.20 8.74
C GLN A 76 -14.13 1.72 8.97
N ARG A 77 -13.21 2.43 8.32
CA ARG A 77 -12.98 3.88 8.47
C ARG A 77 -13.68 4.72 7.40
N ASN A 78 -13.69 6.03 7.61
CA ASN A 78 -14.32 6.99 6.70
C ASN A 78 -13.35 7.42 5.57
N TRP A 79 -13.86 8.20 4.60
CA TRP A 79 -13.06 8.73 3.49
C TRP A 79 -11.84 9.52 3.95
N LYS A 80 -12.00 10.38 4.96
CA LYS A 80 -10.94 11.25 5.47
C LYS A 80 -9.78 10.43 6.05
N ASP A 81 -10.09 9.38 6.78
CA ASP A 81 -9.10 8.47 7.36
C ASP A 81 -8.35 7.71 6.26
N TYR A 82 -9.05 7.20 5.24
CA TYR A 82 -8.42 6.52 4.11
C TYR A 82 -7.61 7.46 3.22
N LYS A 83 -7.99 8.74 3.14
CA LYS A 83 -7.25 9.77 2.43
C LYS A 83 -5.89 10.04 3.09
N TYR A 84 -5.87 10.29 4.40
CA TYR A 84 -4.66 10.69 5.13
C TYR A 84 -3.86 9.54 5.74
N GLY A 85 -4.46 8.35 5.80
CA GLY A 85 -3.85 7.18 6.42
C GLY A 85 -4.18 7.06 7.91
N PHE A 86 -3.98 5.85 8.43
CA PHE A 86 -4.21 5.51 9.83
C PHE A 86 -3.38 4.29 10.22
N GLY A 87 -3.17 4.10 11.53
CA GLY A 87 -2.31 3.07 12.08
C GLY A 87 -0.85 3.50 12.17
N LYS A 88 0.06 2.54 12.33
CA LYS A 88 1.51 2.80 12.45
C LYS A 88 2.30 1.99 11.43
N PRO A 89 3.35 2.56 10.80
CA PRO A 89 4.11 1.87 9.77
C PRO A 89 4.69 0.51 10.19
N ASP A 90 5.05 0.34 11.46
CA ASP A 90 5.59 -0.89 12.05
C ASP A 90 4.52 -1.89 12.53
N LYS A 91 3.23 -1.57 12.33
CA LYS A 91 2.05 -2.35 12.75
C LYS A 91 1.00 -2.38 11.63
N GLU A 92 -0.23 -2.79 11.95
CA GLU A 92 -1.36 -2.59 11.05
C GLU A 92 -1.51 -1.11 10.67
N HIS A 93 -1.67 -0.85 9.38
CA HIS A 93 -1.88 0.50 8.87
C HIS A 93 -2.43 0.51 7.44
N TRP A 94 -2.95 1.67 7.07
CA TRP A 94 -3.15 2.12 5.70
C TRP A 94 -2.36 3.42 5.51
N LEU A 95 -1.48 3.48 4.51
CA LEU A 95 -0.56 4.62 4.34
C LEU A 95 -1.27 5.94 3.99
N GLY A 96 -2.46 5.86 3.40
CA GLY A 96 -3.24 7.03 2.98
C GLY A 96 -3.22 7.20 1.46
N ASN A 97 -4.39 7.40 0.88
CA ASN A 97 -4.56 7.45 -0.56
C ASN A 97 -3.83 8.64 -1.20
N ASP A 98 -3.68 9.77 -0.50
CA ASP A 98 -2.90 10.90 -1.03
C ASP A 98 -1.42 10.52 -1.21
N ILE A 99 -0.84 9.81 -0.23
CA ILE A 99 0.55 9.37 -0.28
C ILE A 99 0.73 8.26 -1.32
N ILE A 100 -0.18 7.29 -1.37
CA ILE A 100 -0.14 6.21 -2.36
C ILE A 100 -0.26 6.79 -3.79
N ASN A 101 -1.09 7.81 -4.00
CA ASN A 101 -1.16 8.51 -5.29
C ASN A 101 0.14 9.27 -5.61
N GLN A 102 0.75 9.95 -4.63
CA GLN A 102 2.02 10.67 -4.85
C GLN A 102 3.17 9.71 -5.21
N LEU A 103 3.19 8.52 -4.61
CA LEU A 103 4.13 7.46 -4.98
C LEU A 103 3.83 6.99 -6.41
N THR A 104 2.63 6.49 -6.65
CA THR A 104 2.33 5.66 -7.82
C THR A 104 1.82 6.41 -9.05
N GLY A 105 1.43 7.68 -8.91
CA GLY A 105 0.65 8.43 -9.90
C GLY A 105 1.33 8.67 -11.25
N ASN A 106 2.65 8.43 -11.34
CA ASN A 106 3.39 8.46 -12.61
C ASN A 106 3.17 7.21 -13.49
N GLY A 107 2.48 6.18 -12.96
CA GLY A 107 2.14 4.95 -13.67
C GLY A 107 3.26 3.91 -13.75
N ASN A 108 4.43 4.18 -13.16
CA ASN A 108 5.62 3.32 -13.21
C ASN A 108 5.88 2.64 -11.88
N HIS A 109 4.88 1.96 -11.32
CA HIS A 109 5.04 1.18 -10.09
C HIS A 109 4.47 -0.22 -10.26
N GLU A 110 5.09 -1.18 -9.60
CA GLU A 110 4.57 -2.53 -9.41
C GLU A 110 3.96 -2.66 -8.01
N LEU A 111 3.04 -3.62 -7.86
CA LEU A 111 2.41 -3.95 -6.59
C LEU A 111 2.69 -5.42 -6.27
N LEU A 112 3.22 -5.68 -5.08
CA LEU A 112 3.30 -7.00 -4.49
C LEU A 112 2.35 -7.09 -3.29
N ILE A 113 1.50 -8.11 -3.29
CA ILE A 113 0.63 -8.44 -2.17
C ILE A 113 1.06 -9.80 -1.64
N VAL A 114 1.53 -9.86 -0.40
CA VAL A 114 1.86 -11.11 0.31
C VAL A 114 0.77 -11.38 1.32
N MET A 115 0.29 -12.62 1.35
CA MET A 115 -0.85 -13.04 2.16
C MET A 115 -0.57 -14.37 2.85
N GLU A 116 -1.08 -14.53 4.06
CA GLU A 116 -0.95 -15.75 4.87
C GLU A 116 -2.30 -16.14 5.45
N ASP A 117 -2.57 -17.44 5.49
CA ASP A 117 -3.75 -18.00 6.15
C ASP A 117 -3.40 -18.56 7.55
N PHE A 118 -4.41 -19.04 8.28
CA PHE A 118 -4.21 -19.64 9.61
C PHE A 118 -3.69 -21.08 9.55
N ASP A 119 -3.49 -21.63 8.35
CA ASP A 119 -2.82 -22.91 8.12
C ASP A 119 -1.32 -22.68 7.76
N ASP A 120 -0.81 -21.47 8.05
CA ASP A 120 0.56 -20.99 7.79
C ASP A 120 0.99 -21.08 6.30
N THR A 121 0.02 -21.11 5.38
CA THR A 121 0.29 -21.08 3.94
C THR A 121 0.45 -19.65 3.47
N VAL A 122 1.60 -19.35 2.85
CA VAL A 122 1.88 -18.03 2.26
C VAL A 122 1.65 -18.06 0.75
N ARG A 123 0.92 -17.07 0.24
CA ARG A 123 0.73 -16.83 -1.19
C ARG A 123 0.98 -15.37 -1.54
N TYR A 124 1.18 -15.11 -2.83
CA TYR A 124 1.35 -13.75 -3.32
C TYR A 124 0.60 -13.50 -4.63
N ALA A 125 0.23 -12.24 -4.80
CA ALA A 125 -0.26 -11.67 -6.05
C ALA A 125 0.63 -10.48 -6.42
N HIS A 126 1.13 -10.48 -7.64
CA HIS A 126 2.01 -9.44 -8.18
C HIS A 126 1.36 -8.80 -9.40
N TYR A 127 1.46 -7.48 -9.50
CA TYR A 127 0.95 -6.70 -10.63
C TYR A 127 2.07 -5.81 -11.13
N GLY A 128 2.56 -6.06 -12.34
CA GLY A 128 3.64 -5.25 -12.96
C GLY A 128 3.22 -3.84 -13.37
N THR A 129 2.00 -3.42 -13.06
CA THR A 129 1.55 -2.03 -13.14
C THR A 129 0.50 -1.82 -12.06
N PHE A 130 0.73 -0.84 -11.19
CA PHE A 130 -0.18 -0.38 -10.17
C PHE A 130 -0.09 1.13 -10.04
N PHE A 131 -1.23 1.79 -10.09
CA PHE A 131 -1.35 3.16 -9.60
C PHE A 131 -2.78 3.48 -9.24
N ILE A 132 -2.94 4.52 -8.43
CA ILE A 132 -4.25 5.10 -8.13
C ILE A 132 -4.29 6.53 -8.62
N GLY A 133 -5.47 6.98 -9.09
CA GLY A 133 -5.69 8.39 -9.43
C GLY A 133 -5.64 9.29 -8.19
N ASN A 134 -5.75 10.60 -8.40
CA ASN A 134 -5.87 11.56 -7.31
C ASN A 134 -7.31 11.60 -6.75
N GLU A 135 -7.58 12.47 -5.77
CA GLU A 135 -8.90 12.59 -5.15
C GLU A 135 -10.00 13.04 -6.13
N SER A 136 -9.70 13.85 -7.15
CA SER A 136 -10.72 14.34 -8.09
C SER A 136 -11.30 13.23 -8.97
N VAL A 137 -10.50 12.18 -9.22
CA VAL A 137 -10.95 10.92 -9.83
C VAL A 137 -11.15 9.81 -8.80
N LYS A 138 -11.33 10.19 -7.52
CA LYS A 138 -11.71 9.31 -6.41
C LYS A 138 -10.76 8.13 -6.22
N TYR A 139 -9.46 8.37 -6.38
CA TYR A 139 -8.41 7.36 -6.22
C TYR A 139 -8.61 6.10 -7.07
N LYS A 140 -9.15 6.25 -8.28
CA LYS A 140 -9.41 5.15 -9.22
C LYS A 140 -8.21 4.23 -9.40
N LEU A 141 -8.41 2.93 -9.23
CA LEU A 141 -7.40 1.89 -9.38
C LEU A 141 -7.05 1.65 -10.84
N THR A 142 -5.76 1.50 -11.12
CA THR A 142 -5.27 0.83 -12.33
C THR A 142 -4.31 -0.29 -11.95
N VAL A 143 -4.65 -1.52 -12.35
CA VAL A 143 -3.79 -2.70 -12.21
C VAL A 143 -3.70 -3.47 -13.52
N LYS A 144 -2.51 -3.98 -13.85
CA LYS A 144 -2.26 -4.81 -15.04
C LYS A 144 -1.14 -5.81 -14.77
N LYS A 145 -0.94 -6.74 -15.72
CA LYS A 145 0.18 -7.69 -15.74
C LYS A 145 0.26 -8.53 -14.46
N TYR A 146 -0.86 -9.18 -14.11
CA TYR A 146 -0.92 -10.08 -12.98
C TYR A 146 0.05 -11.26 -13.16
N SER A 147 0.73 -11.63 -12.08
CA SER A 147 1.41 -12.90 -11.90
C SER A 147 1.34 -13.31 -10.43
N GLY A 148 1.58 -14.58 -10.12
CA GLY A 148 1.59 -15.07 -8.73
C GLY A 148 0.75 -16.32 -8.53
N ASN A 149 0.76 -16.83 -7.30
CA ASN A 149 0.14 -18.10 -6.94
C ASN A 149 -1.13 -17.95 -6.10
N ALA A 150 -1.55 -16.73 -5.76
CA ALA A 150 -2.78 -16.47 -4.99
C ALA A 150 -4.08 -16.47 -5.83
N GLY A 151 -3.99 -16.49 -7.16
CA GLY A 151 -5.10 -16.17 -8.05
C GLY A 151 -5.38 -14.66 -8.14
N ASP A 152 -6.07 -14.21 -9.18
CA ASP A 152 -6.24 -12.78 -9.50
C ASP A 152 -7.57 -12.20 -9.01
N SER A 153 -7.60 -11.81 -7.74
CA SER A 153 -8.78 -11.19 -7.12
C SER A 153 -8.74 -9.65 -7.08
N LEU A 154 -7.76 -8.99 -7.72
CA LEU A 154 -7.70 -7.52 -7.79
C LEU A 154 -8.02 -6.99 -9.19
N SER A 155 -7.71 -7.70 -10.28
CA SER A 155 -8.04 -7.21 -11.64
C SER A 155 -9.54 -7.00 -11.85
N TYR A 156 -10.40 -7.71 -11.12
CA TYR A 156 -11.86 -7.46 -11.11
C TYR A 156 -12.22 -6.02 -10.71
N HIS A 157 -11.38 -5.39 -9.90
CA HIS A 157 -11.53 -4.03 -9.37
C HIS A 157 -10.90 -2.96 -10.26
N ASN A 158 -10.18 -3.36 -11.31
CA ASN A 158 -9.47 -2.43 -12.18
C ASN A 158 -10.42 -1.40 -12.80
N GLY A 159 -10.06 -0.13 -12.74
CA GLY A 159 -10.85 0.98 -13.27
C GLY A 159 -11.95 1.50 -12.34
N PHE A 160 -12.13 0.91 -11.15
CA PHE A 160 -13.12 1.39 -10.18
C PHE A 160 -12.52 2.41 -9.19
N PRO A 161 -13.30 3.44 -8.80
CA PRO A 161 -12.91 4.38 -7.76
C PRO A 161 -12.90 3.72 -6.38
N PHE A 162 -12.25 4.37 -5.42
CA PHE A 162 -12.25 3.93 -4.03
C PHE A 162 -13.59 4.28 -3.37
N SER A 163 -14.06 3.43 -2.46
CA SER A 163 -15.33 3.59 -1.77
C SER A 163 -15.18 3.30 -0.28
N THR A 164 -15.84 4.09 0.55
CA THR A 164 -15.85 4.02 2.02
C THR A 164 -17.29 4.08 2.53
N LYS A 165 -17.50 3.83 3.83
CA LYS A 165 -18.84 3.79 4.42
C LYS A 165 -19.63 5.11 4.28
N ASP A 166 -18.93 6.23 4.16
CA ASP A 166 -19.48 7.59 4.04
C ASP A 166 -19.30 8.20 2.64
N LYS A 167 -18.59 7.54 1.72
CA LYS A 167 -18.52 7.92 0.30
C LYS A 167 -18.68 6.69 -0.59
N ASP A 168 -19.87 6.55 -1.13
CA ASP A 168 -20.23 5.52 -2.10
C ASP A 168 -19.81 5.96 -3.51
N ASN A 169 -18.83 5.25 -4.07
CA ASN A 169 -18.42 5.40 -5.46
C ASN A 169 -18.41 4.05 -6.18
N ASP A 170 -18.99 3.01 -5.59
CA ASP A 170 -18.89 1.68 -6.15
C ASP A 170 -19.78 1.52 -7.40
N GLY A 171 -19.63 0.39 -8.10
CA GLY A 171 -20.38 0.12 -9.32
C GLY A 171 -21.81 -0.37 -9.08
N LYS A 172 -22.27 -0.47 -7.82
CA LYS A 172 -23.58 -1.00 -7.47
C LYS A 172 -24.51 0.14 -7.06
N SER A 173 -25.64 0.27 -7.75
CA SER A 173 -26.59 1.35 -7.48
C SER A 173 -27.53 1.12 -6.30
N SER A 174 -27.65 -0.13 -5.81
CA SER A 174 -28.68 -0.51 -4.83
C SER A 174 -28.20 -0.57 -3.39
N GLU A 175 -26.90 -0.57 -3.14
CA GLU A 175 -26.32 -0.62 -1.79
C GLU A 175 -24.86 -0.17 -1.82
N ASN A 176 -24.39 0.38 -0.69
CA ASN A 176 -22.97 0.70 -0.50
C ASN A 176 -22.20 -0.56 -0.09
N CYS A 177 -21.31 -1.04 -0.97
CA CYS A 177 -20.47 -2.21 -0.76
C CYS A 177 -19.59 -2.08 0.49
N SER A 178 -19.08 -0.89 0.79
CA SER A 178 -18.23 -0.64 1.97
C SER A 178 -18.98 -0.89 3.28
N THR A 179 -20.23 -0.46 3.37
CA THR A 179 -21.07 -0.66 4.56
C THR A 179 -21.46 -2.13 4.73
N ARG A 180 -21.76 -2.82 3.62
CA ARG A 180 -22.12 -4.24 3.61
C ARG A 180 -20.94 -5.14 4.00
N TYR A 181 -19.78 -4.94 3.38
CA TYR A 181 -18.60 -5.83 3.52
C TYR A 181 -17.53 -5.30 4.49
N LYS A 182 -17.89 -4.33 5.34
CA LYS A 182 -17.10 -3.91 6.52
C LYS A 182 -15.65 -3.49 6.23
N GLY A 183 -15.42 -2.85 5.08
CA GLY A 183 -14.09 -2.38 4.69
C GLY A 183 -14.18 -1.28 3.64
N ALA A 184 -13.05 -0.69 3.25
CA ALA A 184 -13.00 0.27 2.14
C ALA A 184 -12.08 -0.22 1.03
N TRP A 185 -12.54 -0.11 -0.21
CA TRP A 185 -11.86 -0.72 -1.35
C TRP A 185 -12.31 -0.11 -2.68
N TRP A 186 -11.66 -0.52 -3.77
CA TRP A 186 -12.09 -0.22 -5.14
C TRP A 186 -13.27 -1.11 -5.56
N TYR A 187 -14.40 -0.99 -4.87
CA TYR A 187 -15.54 -1.88 -5.08
C TYR A 187 -16.17 -1.71 -6.47
N LYS A 188 -16.49 -2.84 -7.11
CA LYS A 188 -17.27 -2.92 -8.36
C LYS A 188 -18.71 -3.33 -8.08
N SER A 189 -19.00 -4.63 -7.91
CA SER A 189 -20.33 -5.10 -7.51
C SER A 189 -20.26 -6.51 -6.89
N CYS A 190 -19.71 -6.69 -5.69
CA CYS A 190 -18.96 -5.69 -4.91
C CYS A 190 -17.46 -5.95 -4.99
N HIS A 191 -17.00 -7.17 -4.73
CA HIS A 191 -15.58 -7.48 -4.74
C HIS A 191 -15.26 -8.93 -5.07
N ARG A 192 -13.99 -9.15 -5.47
CA ARG A 192 -13.29 -10.43 -5.36
C ARG A 192 -12.19 -10.39 -4.28
N SER A 193 -11.71 -9.20 -3.91
CA SER A 193 -10.80 -9.00 -2.78
C SER A 193 -11.33 -7.95 -1.81
N ASN A 194 -11.11 -8.15 -0.52
CA ASN A 194 -11.48 -7.22 0.54
C ASN A 194 -10.43 -7.23 1.65
N LEU A 195 -9.18 -6.87 1.32
CA LEU A 195 -8.06 -6.92 2.28
C LEU A 195 -8.22 -5.92 3.43
N ASN A 196 -9.12 -4.95 3.27
CA ASN A 196 -9.51 -3.95 4.28
C ASN A 196 -10.79 -4.32 5.04
N GLY A 197 -11.30 -5.55 4.88
CA GLY A 197 -12.45 -6.05 5.63
C GLY A 197 -12.17 -6.28 7.11
N ALA A 198 -13.18 -6.77 7.81
CA ALA A 198 -13.09 -7.11 9.23
C ALA A 198 -12.08 -8.24 9.47
N TYR A 199 -11.37 -8.20 10.59
CA TYR A 199 -10.41 -9.24 10.93
C TYR A 199 -11.11 -10.39 11.69
N LEU A 200 -11.52 -11.44 10.95
CA LEU A 200 -12.42 -12.48 11.47
C LEU A 200 -11.74 -13.84 11.77
N LYS A 201 -10.41 -13.89 11.68
CA LYS A 201 -9.57 -15.02 12.13
C LYS A 201 -9.94 -16.39 11.53
N GLY A 202 -9.75 -16.55 10.22
CA GLY A 202 -9.95 -17.83 9.53
C GLY A 202 -11.38 -18.03 9.04
N THR A 203 -11.91 -19.24 9.16
CA THR A 203 -13.24 -19.61 8.65
C THR A 203 -14.36 -18.80 9.31
N THR A 204 -15.25 -18.22 8.52
CA THR A 204 -16.34 -17.35 8.97
C THR A 204 -17.72 -17.89 8.56
N LYS A 205 -18.76 -17.50 9.32
CA LYS A 205 -20.16 -17.75 8.93
C LYS A 205 -20.76 -16.59 8.13
N THR A 206 -20.16 -15.41 8.23
CA THR A 206 -20.58 -14.20 7.52
C THR A 206 -19.99 -14.20 6.12
N PHE A 207 -20.76 -13.68 5.17
CA PHE A 207 -20.39 -13.69 3.76
C PHE A 207 -19.50 -12.49 3.41
N ALA A 208 -18.24 -12.76 3.07
CA ALA A 208 -17.32 -11.86 2.39
C ALA A 208 -16.94 -10.55 3.11
N ASP A 209 -17.29 -10.39 4.39
CA ASP A 209 -17.01 -9.19 5.19
C ASP A 209 -15.65 -9.22 5.90
N GLY A 210 -14.90 -10.32 5.76
CA GLY A 210 -13.56 -10.50 6.33
C GLY A 210 -12.42 -9.97 5.44
N VAL A 211 -11.17 -10.18 5.89
CA VAL A 211 -9.96 -10.00 5.08
C VAL A 211 -9.89 -11.08 3.99
N ALA A 212 -10.55 -10.83 2.86
CA ALA A 212 -10.85 -11.88 1.87
C ALA A 212 -10.05 -11.77 0.56
N TRP A 213 -9.65 -12.92 0.02
CA TRP A 213 -9.10 -13.09 -1.33
C TRP A 213 -9.78 -14.28 -2.01
N TYR A 214 -10.72 -14.00 -2.91
CA TYR A 214 -11.68 -14.97 -3.43
C TYR A 214 -11.01 -16.16 -4.13
N ASP A 215 -10.06 -15.92 -5.02
CA ASP A 215 -9.48 -17.00 -5.84
C ASP A 215 -8.59 -17.96 -5.03
N TRP A 216 -8.29 -17.65 -3.76
CA TRP A 216 -7.54 -18.53 -2.88
C TRP A 216 -8.39 -19.22 -1.82
N ARG A 217 -9.03 -18.47 -0.91
CA ARG A 217 -9.81 -19.05 0.22
C ARG A 217 -11.31 -18.78 0.13
N GLY A 218 -11.80 -18.20 -0.97
CA GLY A 218 -13.21 -17.87 -1.17
C GLY A 218 -13.71 -16.74 -0.26
N TYR A 219 -15.02 -16.69 -0.04
CA TYR A 219 -15.69 -15.60 0.70
C TYR A 219 -15.94 -15.88 2.19
N TYR A 220 -15.75 -17.12 2.66
CA TYR A 220 -16.01 -17.54 4.04
C TYR A 220 -14.73 -17.76 4.83
N TYR A 221 -13.67 -17.03 4.47
CA TYR A 221 -12.37 -17.12 5.11
C TYR A 221 -11.72 -15.74 5.20
N SER A 222 -11.29 -15.36 6.40
CA SER A 222 -10.52 -14.15 6.68
C SER A 222 -9.06 -14.51 6.90
N LEU A 223 -8.18 -13.95 6.08
CA LEU A 223 -6.74 -14.17 6.11
C LEU A 223 -6.11 -13.73 7.45
N LYS A 224 -4.98 -14.35 7.78
CA LYS A 224 -4.19 -14.10 8.99
C LYS A 224 -3.34 -12.84 8.84
N SER A 225 -2.62 -12.71 7.73
CA SER A 225 -1.80 -11.53 7.46
C SER A 225 -1.88 -11.12 5.99
N THR A 226 -1.78 -9.81 5.74
CA THR A 226 -1.68 -9.25 4.39
C THR A 226 -0.72 -8.08 4.40
N VAL A 227 0.17 -8.00 3.44
CA VAL A 227 1.05 -6.85 3.21
C VAL A 227 0.94 -6.44 1.74
N MET A 228 0.52 -5.22 1.49
CA MET A 228 0.57 -4.61 0.16
C MET A 228 1.75 -3.64 0.10
N MET A 229 2.58 -3.75 -0.93
CA MET A 229 3.76 -2.91 -1.09
C MET A 229 4.03 -2.54 -2.55
N VAL A 230 4.54 -1.33 -2.76
CA VAL A 230 4.84 -0.78 -4.09
C VAL A 230 6.32 -0.51 -4.27
N ARG A 231 6.76 -0.56 -5.53
CA ARG A 231 8.13 -0.29 -5.95
C ARG A 231 8.17 0.21 -7.38
#